data_AF-A0ABC8SYG1-F1
#
_entry.id   AF-A0ABC8SYG1-F1
#
_cell.length_a   1.000
_cell.length_b   1.000
_cell.length_c   1.000
_cell.angle_alpha   90.00
_cell.angle_beta   90.00
_cell.angle_gamma   90.00
#
_symmetry.space_group_name_H-M   'P 1'
#
loop_
_entity.id
_entity.type
_entity.pdbx_description
1 polymer ?
#
loop_
_entity_poly.entity_id
_entity_poly.type
_entity_poly.pdbx_seq_one_letter_code
_entity_poly.pdbx_strand_id
1 'polypeptide(L)'
;MKKTVAEILAYVALWDVASDPSPLQDFCVAVNDSKAAVFVNGNFCQDPKMATANDFFFPGLNIPGNTSNKLGSMVTPVTVAQIGGLNTLGISMAPLDFAPYGLNPPHTHPRGTEILTVMEGTLYVGFVTSNPDNRLISKVLCQGDVFVFPIGLIHFQLNVGNTPAVAIAALSSQNPGVISIANVVFG
;
A
#
# COMPACT_ATOMS: atom_id res chain seq x y z
N MET A 1 -38.76 -51.53 9.75
CA MET A 1 -37.39 -50.98 9.86
C MET A 1 -36.91 -50.54 8.48
N LYS A 2 -37.03 -49.24 8.14
CA LYS A 2 -36.35 -48.66 6.98
C LYS A 2 -35.32 -47.66 7.53
N LYS A 3 -34.05 -47.91 7.28
CA LYS A 3 -32.93 -47.07 7.72
C LYS A 3 -32.87 -45.86 6.80
N THR A 4 -33.12 -44.67 7.34
CA THR A 4 -32.87 -43.41 6.66
C THR A 4 -31.37 -43.12 6.77
N VAL A 5 -30.65 -43.16 5.64
CA VAL A 5 -29.27 -42.67 5.57
C VAL A 5 -29.36 -41.16 5.45
N ALA A 6 -28.91 -40.44 6.47
CA ALA A 6 -28.76 -39.00 6.40
C ALA A 6 -27.40 -38.69 5.75
N GLU A 7 -27.42 -38.21 4.52
CA GLU A 7 -26.23 -37.65 3.87
C GLU A 7 -25.99 -36.24 4.45
N ILE A 8 -24.89 -36.08 5.18
CA ILE A 8 -24.43 -34.78 5.66
C ILE A 8 -23.68 -34.12 4.50
N LEU A 9 -24.35 -33.18 3.83
CA LEU A 9 -23.72 -32.30 2.85
C LEU A 9 -22.89 -31.25 3.60
N ALA A 10 -21.57 -31.43 3.68
CA ALA A 10 -20.67 -30.44 4.26
C ALA A 10 -20.48 -29.27 3.27
N TYR A 11 -21.19 -28.16 3.49
CA TYR A 11 -20.93 -26.90 2.80
C TYR A 11 -19.61 -26.31 3.34
N VAL A 12 -18.53 -26.48 2.59
CA VAL A 12 -17.28 -25.71 2.84
C VAL A 12 -17.49 -24.33 2.22
N ALA A 13 -17.86 -23.35 3.05
CA ALA A 13 -17.82 -21.95 2.65
C ALA A 13 -16.35 -21.54 2.52
N LEU A 14 -15.86 -21.41 1.29
CA LEU A 14 -14.59 -20.73 1.02
C LEU A 14 -14.83 -19.24 1.25
N TRP A 15 -14.25 -18.70 2.32
CA TRP A 15 -14.23 -17.25 2.55
C TRP A 15 -13.19 -16.70 1.58
N ASP A 16 -13.62 -15.90 0.60
CA ASP A 16 -12.69 -15.15 -0.23
C ASP A 16 -11.93 -14.17 0.68
N VAL A 17 -10.62 -14.37 0.80
CA VAL A 17 -9.75 -13.46 1.54
C VAL A 17 -9.44 -12.28 0.62
N ALA A 18 -10.13 -11.17 0.81
CA ALA A 18 -9.97 -9.94 0.02
C ALA A 18 -8.74 -9.10 0.42
N SER A 19 -7.89 -9.63 1.30
CA SER A 19 -6.65 -9.01 1.80
C SER A 19 -5.47 -9.96 1.58
N ASP A 20 -4.24 -9.48 1.83
CA ASP A 20 -3.06 -10.35 1.85
C ASP A 20 -3.30 -11.57 2.77
N PRO A 21 -2.98 -12.80 2.32
CA PRO A 21 -3.11 -14.01 3.13
C PRO A 21 -2.23 -13.95 4.39
N SER A 22 -2.70 -14.52 5.50
CA SER A 22 -1.87 -14.65 6.70
C SER A 22 -0.63 -15.51 6.44
N PRO A 23 0.53 -15.18 7.03
CA PRO A 23 1.73 -15.99 6.89
C PRO A 23 1.54 -17.35 7.56
N LEU A 24 2.18 -18.38 7.00
CA LEU A 24 2.15 -19.76 7.54
C LEU A 24 3.46 -20.14 8.27
N GLN A 25 4.40 -19.20 8.34
CA GLN A 25 5.72 -19.32 8.97
C GLN A 25 6.23 -17.91 9.34
N ASP A 26 7.31 -17.82 10.13
CA ASP A 26 7.84 -16.55 10.63
C ASP A 26 8.19 -15.55 9.52
N PHE A 27 8.77 -16.02 8.41
CA PHE A 27 9.11 -15.18 7.26
C PHE A 27 9.22 -16.00 5.97
N CYS A 28 9.11 -15.31 4.82
CA CYS A 28 9.13 -15.94 3.50
C CYS A 28 9.73 -14.98 2.46
N VAL A 29 11.03 -14.69 2.54
CA VAL A 29 11.69 -13.67 1.69
C VAL A 29 11.47 -13.96 0.20
N ALA A 30 10.88 -13.00 -0.52
CA ALA A 30 10.62 -13.13 -1.95
C ALA A 30 11.90 -13.33 -2.77
N VAL A 31 11.90 -14.32 -3.65
CA VAL A 31 12.95 -14.48 -4.67
C VAL A 31 12.61 -13.73 -5.94
N ASN A 32 13.62 -13.13 -6.54
CA ASN A 32 13.51 -12.49 -7.85
C ASN A 32 14.06 -13.44 -8.93
N ASP A 33 13.47 -14.64 -9.04
CA ASP A 33 13.93 -15.64 -10.01
C ASP A 33 13.19 -15.47 -11.36
N SER A 34 13.85 -14.76 -12.28
CA SER A 34 13.39 -14.55 -13.65
C SER A 34 13.35 -15.83 -14.51
N LYS A 35 13.82 -16.98 -13.99
CA LYS A 35 13.80 -18.27 -14.69
C LYS A 35 12.68 -19.19 -14.22
N ALA A 36 11.96 -18.86 -13.15
CA ALA A 36 10.79 -19.62 -12.73
C ALA A 36 9.62 -19.30 -13.68
N ALA A 37 9.28 -20.24 -14.58
CA ALA A 37 8.16 -20.12 -15.52
C ALA A 37 6.77 -20.24 -14.86
N VAL A 38 6.67 -20.03 -13.55
CA VAL A 38 5.45 -20.26 -12.77
C VAL A 38 5.10 -18.98 -12.01
N PHE A 39 3.83 -18.60 -12.06
CA PHE A 39 3.30 -17.46 -11.31
C PHE A 39 2.41 -17.98 -10.18
N VAL A 40 2.57 -17.40 -8.99
CA VAL A 40 1.77 -17.70 -7.80
C VAL A 40 1.10 -16.43 -7.29
N ASN A 41 0.13 -16.55 -6.40
CA ASN A 41 -0.39 -15.39 -5.68
C ASN A 41 0.67 -14.91 -4.66
N GLY A 42 1.32 -13.77 -4.94
CA GLY A 42 2.47 -13.28 -4.19
C GLY A 42 3.80 -13.65 -4.86
N ASN A 43 4.79 -14.07 -4.07
CA ASN A 43 6.11 -14.46 -4.57
C ASN A 43 6.56 -15.79 -3.96
N PHE A 44 7.39 -16.53 -4.70
CA PHE A 44 8.13 -17.65 -4.15
C PHE A 44 9.10 -17.19 -3.07
N CYS A 45 9.43 -18.10 -2.16
CA CYS A 45 10.31 -17.81 -1.05
C CYS A 45 11.67 -18.48 -1.21
N GLN A 46 12.72 -17.80 -0.78
CA GLN A 46 14.06 -18.39 -0.71
C GLN A 46 14.15 -19.40 0.44
N ASP A 47 15.20 -20.24 0.43
CA ASP A 47 15.51 -21.09 1.58
C ASP A 47 15.68 -20.21 2.83
N PRO A 48 14.89 -20.41 3.91
CA PRO A 48 14.95 -19.56 5.09
C PRO A 48 16.34 -19.56 5.76
N LYS A 49 17.17 -20.58 5.54
CA LYS A 49 18.56 -20.62 6.04
C LYS A 49 19.49 -19.62 5.34
N MET A 50 19.10 -19.12 4.18
CA MET A 50 19.86 -18.13 3.42
C MET A 50 19.48 -16.69 3.77
N ALA A 51 18.43 -16.50 4.59
CA ALA A 51 17.95 -15.18 4.95
C ALA A 51 18.96 -14.40 5.80
N THR A 52 19.14 -13.13 5.47
CA THR A 52 20.03 -12.20 6.16
C THR A 52 19.30 -10.91 6.51
N ALA A 53 19.88 -10.08 7.38
CA ALA A 53 19.31 -8.78 7.72
C ALA A 53 19.06 -7.88 6.49
N ASN A 54 19.86 -8.03 5.43
CA ASN A 54 19.71 -7.25 4.21
C ASN A 54 18.42 -7.57 3.44
N ASP A 55 17.82 -8.74 3.65
CA ASP A 55 16.55 -9.11 3.00
C ASP A 55 15.34 -8.37 3.58
N PHE A 56 15.51 -7.75 4.75
CA PHE A 56 14.48 -7.04 5.51
C PHE A 56 14.78 -5.53 5.64
N PHE A 57 15.72 -5.02 4.85
CA PHE A 57 16.27 -3.67 5.01
C PHE A 57 16.17 -2.85 3.72
N PHE A 58 15.83 -1.56 3.84
CA PHE A 58 15.86 -0.60 2.74
C PHE A 58 16.49 0.73 3.20
N PRO A 59 17.69 1.09 2.70
CA PRO A 59 18.37 2.33 3.07
C PRO A 59 17.87 3.54 2.28
N GLY A 60 18.29 4.73 2.71
CA GLY A 60 18.25 5.94 1.86
C GLY A 60 16.98 6.77 1.93
N LEU A 61 16.00 6.40 2.75
CA LEU A 61 14.77 7.19 2.95
C LEU A 61 14.99 8.53 3.67
N ASN A 62 16.21 8.78 4.17
CA ASN A 62 16.64 10.07 4.71
C ASN A 62 17.03 11.07 3.61
N ILE A 63 17.13 10.64 2.35
CA ILE A 63 17.42 11.50 1.21
C ILE A 63 16.10 11.84 0.53
N PRO A 64 15.70 13.12 0.47
CA PRO A 64 14.45 13.52 -0.16
C PRO A 64 14.39 13.10 -1.63
N GLY A 65 13.22 12.62 -2.06
CA GLY A 65 12.94 12.34 -3.46
C GLY A 65 12.95 13.61 -4.33
N ASN A 66 13.11 13.42 -5.65
CA ASN A 66 13.15 14.54 -6.59
C ASN A 66 11.75 15.12 -6.85
N THR A 67 11.43 16.22 -6.17
CA THR A 67 10.18 16.97 -6.34
C THR A 67 10.24 18.01 -7.46
N SER A 68 11.35 18.13 -8.20
CA SER A 68 11.47 19.01 -9.38
C SER A 68 10.79 18.39 -10.61
N ASN A 69 9.50 18.09 -10.47
CA ASN A 69 8.65 17.50 -11.49
C ASN A 69 7.31 18.23 -11.56
N LYS A 70 6.46 17.91 -12.55
CA LYS A 70 5.20 18.65 -12.81
C LYS A 70 4.20 18.62 -11.64
N LEU A 71 4.26 17.58 -10.82
CA LEU A 71 3.37 17.41 -9.68
C LEU A 71 3.95 18.05 -8.41
N GLY A 72 5.25 18.30 -8.36
CA GLY A 72 5.89 18.84 -7.16
C GLY A 72 5.92 17.84 -6.00
N SER A 73 5.70 16.56 -6.25
CA SER A 73 5.76 15.51 -5.23
C SER A 73 6.51 14.28 -5.73
N MET A 74 7.07 13.50 -4.81
CA MET A 74 7.72 12.23 -5.10
C MET A 74 7.29 11.20 -4.04
N VAL A 75 6.87 10.03 -4.49
CA VAL A 75 6.54 8.89 -3.62
C VAL A 75 7.62 7.83 -3.82
N THR A 76 8.20 7.36 -2.72
CA THR A 76 9.21 6.31 -2.75
C THR A 76 8.57 5.01 -2.26
N PRO A 77 8.19 4.07 -3.15
CA PRO A 77 7.55 2.84 -2.74
C PRO A 77 8.53 1.93 -1.99
N VAL A 78 8.09 1.38 -0.86
CA VAL A 78 8.80 0.35 -0.09
C VAL A 78 7.86 -0.84 0.07
N THR A 79 7.70 -1.55 -1.04
CA THR A 79 6.83 -2.74 -1.17
C THR A 79 7.67 -4.02 -1.19
N VAL A 80 7.03 -5.18 -1.34
CA VAL A 80 7.73 -6.46 -1.54
C VAL A 80 8.75 -6.43 -2.69
N ALA A 81 8.56 -5.54 -3.68
CA ALA A 81 9.50 -5.36 -4.78
C ALA A 81 10.83 -4.70 -4.35
N GLN A 82 10.83 -3.93 -3.25
CA GLN A 82 12.01 -3.27 -2.68
C GLN A 82 12.59 -4.04 -1.49
N ILE A 83 11.73 -4.61 -0.65
CA ILE A 83 12.12 -5.44 0.50
C ILE A 83 11.49 -6.82 0.34
N GLY A 84 12.29 -7.80 -0.11
CA GLY A 84 11.81 -9.16 -0.31
C GLY A 84 11.23 -9.79 0.97
N GLY A 85 11.75 -9.41 2.14
CA GLY A 85 11.27 -9.83 3.44
C GLY A 85 9.83 -9.41 3.79
N LEU A 86 9.21 -8.46 3.06
CA LEU A 86 7.80 -8.09 3.25
C LEU A 86 6.82 -9.14 2.72
N ASN A 87 7.29 -10.10 1.93
CA ASN A 87 6.44 -11.13 1.36
C ASN A 87 5.74 -11.95 2.46
N THR A 88 4.44 -12.18 2.31
CA THR A 88 3.50 -12.81 3.25
C THR A 88 3.16 -12.01 4.51
N LEU A 89 3.75 -10.82 4.72
CA LEU A 89 3.57 -10.06 5.97
C LEU A 89 2.43 -9.04 5.94
N GLY A 90 1.78 -8.83 4.78
CA GLY A 90 0.57 -8.02 4.69
C GLY A 90 0.76 -6.51 4.93
N ILE A 91 1.99 -6.00 4.84
CA ILE A 91 2.28 -4.58 5.06
C ILE A 91 3.31 -4.03 4.06
N SER A 92 3.26 -2.72 3.85
CA SER A 92 4.26 -1.97 3.09
C SER A 92 4.31 -0.51 3.57
N MET A 93 5.25 0.26 3.02
CA MET A 93 5.48 1.66 3.38
C MET A 93 5.70 2.50 2.13
N ALA A 94 5.43 3.81 2.23
CA ALA A 94 5.83 4.78 1.21
C ALA A 94 6.13 6.13 1.87
N PRO A 95 7.40 6.59 1.87
CA PRO A 95 7.71 7.99 2.13
C PRO A 95 7.27 8.89 0.99
N LEU A 96 6.80 10.08 1.33
CA LEU A 96 6.32 11.09 0.40
C LEU A 96 7.03 12.40 0.67
N ASP A 97 7.61 12.98 -0.38
CA ASP A 97 8.22 14.30 -0.37
C ASP A 97 7.39 15.26 -1.23
N PHE A 98 7.17 16.47 -0.74
CA PHE A 98 6.43 17.51 -1.46
C PHE A 98 7.25 18.80 -1.49
N ALA A 99 7.41 19.39 -2.67
CA ALA A 99 7.75 20.80 -2.82
C ALA A 99 6.59 21.68 -2.29
N PRO A 100 6.80 22.98 -2.04
CA PRO A 100 5.70 23.91 -1.82
C PRO A 100 4.64 23.77 -2.91
N TYR A 101 3.37 23.63 -2.52
CA TYR A 101 2.24 23.44 -3.44
C TYR A 101 2.26 22.13 -4.26
N GLY A 102 3.12 21.18 -3.90
CA GLY A 102 3.18 19.86 -4.53
C GLY A 102 1.94 19.01 -4.27
N LEU A 103 1.52 18.24 -5.27
CA LEU A 103 0.30 17.43 -5.30
C LEU A 103 0.64 15.98 -5.58
N ASN A 104 0.32 15.08 -4.66
CA ASN A 104 0.10 13.68 -5.00
C ASN A 104 -1.35 13.55 -5.50
N PRO A 105 -1.55 13.38 -6.83
CA PRO A 105 -2.86 13.56 -7.46
C PRO A 105 -3.86 12.50 -7.02
N PRO A 106 -5.16 12.67 -7.31
CA PRO A 106 -6.17 11.66 -7.03
C PRO A 106 -5.76 10.26 -7.51
N HIS A 107 -5.71 9.32 -6.58
CA HIS A 107 -5.34 7.93 -6.82
C HIS A 107 -6.09 6.99 -5.87
N THR A 108 -5.99 5.68 -6.11
CA THR A 108 -6.52 4.65 -5.22
C THR A 108 -5.56 3.47 -5.08
N HIS A 109 -5.63 2.82 -3.93
CA HIS A 109 -4.95 1.57 -3.62
C HIS A 109 -5.98 0.42 -3.63
N PRO A 110 -6.03 -0.42 -4.68
CA PRO A 110 -7.05 -1.45 -4.81
C PRO A 110 -6.94 -2.56 -3.77
N ARG A 111 -5.78 -2.72 -3.11
CA ARG A 111 -5.49 -3.86 -2.22
C ARG A 111 -4.98 -3.48 -0.84
N GLY A 112 -4.95 -2.19 -0.48
CA GLY A 112 -4.47 -1.76 0.83
C GLY A 112 -5.20 -0.53 1.35
N THR A 113 -5.49 -0.53 2.65
CA THR A 113 -5.79 0.70 3.40
C THR A 113 -4.47 1.42 3.66
N GLU A 114 -4.49 2.74 3.60
CA GLU A 114 -3.33 3.58 3.91
C GLU A 114 -3.57 4.35 5.22
N ILE A 115 -2.53 4.46 6.04
CA ILE A 115 -2.45 5.43 7.12
C ILE A 115 -1.21 6.30 6.90
N LEU A 116 -1.40 7.61 6.92
CA LEU A 116 -0.37 8.60 6.64
C LEU A 116 -0.10 9.47 7.87
N THR A 117 1.18 9.65 8.20
CA THR A 117 1.66 10.56 9.24
C THR A 117 2.48 11.67 8.62
N VAL A 118 2.21 12.92 8.97
CA VAL A 118 3.02 14.06 8.53
C VAL A 118 4.26 14.17 9.42
N MET A 119 5.45 14.13 8.81
CA MET A 119 6.74 14.23 9.49
C MET A 119 7.25 15.67 9.54
N GLU A 120 6.94 16.47 8.51
CA GLU A 120 7.30 17.89 8.39
C GLU A 120 6.29 18.62 7.49
N GLY A 121 6.05 19.91 7.75
CA GLY A 121 5.23 20.76 6.89
C GLY A 121 3.72 20.64 7.15
N THR A 122 2.91 20.88 6.10
CA THR A 122 1.45 20.93 6.21
C THR A 122 0.80 20.37 4.95
N LEU A 123 -0.05 19.35 5.11
CA LEU A 123 -0.73 18.69 3.99
C LEU A 123 -2.25 18.84 4.11
N TYR A 124 -2.89 19.30 3.04
CA TYR A 124 -4.32 19.11 2.84
C TYR A 124 -4.56 17.75 2.20
N VAL A 125 -5.26 16.88 2.90
CA VAL A 125 -5.53 15.50 2.46
C VAL A 125 -7.03 15.24 2.42
N GLY A 126 -7.44 14.25 1.64
CA GLY A 126 -8.80 13.76 1.71
C GLY A 126 -9.09 12.57 0.80
N PHE A 127 -10.21 11.91 1.05
CA PHE A 127 -10.78 10.87 0.19
C PHE A 127 -12.24 11.15 -0.11
N VAL A 128 -12.77 10.51 -1.16
CA VAL A 128 -14.18 10.61 -1.55
C VAL A 128 -14.91 9.29 -1.26
N THR A 129 -16.14 9.37 -0.76
CA THR A 129 -17.01 8.20 -0.60
C THR A 129 -17.51 7.70 -1.95
N SER A 130 -18.00 6.47 -2.02
CA SER A 130 -18.64 5.92 -3.22
C SER A 130 -19.99 6.58 -3.54
N ASN A 131 -20.54 6.24 -4.70
CA ASN A 131 -21.89 6.62 -5.11
C ASN A 131 -22.96 6.20 -4.06
N PRO A 132 -24.05 6.96 -3.94
CA PRO A 132 -24.40 8.14 -4.74
C PRO A 132 -23.75 9.45 -4.25
N ASP A 133 -23.26 9.51 -3.02
CA ASP A 133 -22.92 10.78 -2.36
C ASP A 133 -21.67 11.45 -2.92
N ASN A 134 -20.65 10.66 -3.30
CA ASN A 134 -19.34 11.17 -3.75
C ASN A 134 -18.76 12.25 -2.81
N ARG A 135 -18.99 12.10 -1.50
CA ARG A 135 -18.71 13.12 -0.50
C ARG A 135 -17.22 13.17 -0.21
N LEU A 136 -16.64 14.37 -0.25
CA LEU A 136 -15.27 14.62 0.20
C LEU A 136 -15.19 14.61 1.73
N ILE A 137 -14.26 13.83 2.27
CA ILE A 137 -13.81 13.86 3.66
C ILE A 137 -12.37 14.31 3.65
N SER A 138 -12.08 15.49 4.22
CA SER A 138 -10.76 16.11 4.14
C SER A 138 -10.35 16.82 5.43
N LYS A 139 -9.04 17.04 5.56
CA LYS A 139 -8.42 17.72 6.70
C LYS A 139 -7.10 18.36 6.27
N VAL A 140 -6.74 19.48 6.90
CA VAL A 140 -5.37 20.00 6.89
C VAL A 140 -4.64 19.40 8.07
N LEU A 141 -3.55 18.69 7.80
CA LEU A 141 -2.68 18.01 8.75
C LEU A 141 -1.42 18.83 8.97
N CYS A 142 -1.00 18.95 10.22
CA CYS A 142 0.28 19.50 10.65
C CYS A 142 1.25 18.36 11.01
N GLN A 143 2.52 18.70 11.24
CA GLN A 143 3.51 17.74 11.73
C GLN A 143 3.01 16.96 12.97
N GLY A 144 3.12 15.63 12.90
CA GLY A 144 2.66 14.69 13.92
C GLY A 144 1.21 14.22 13.74
N ASP A 145 0.41 14.88 12.90
CA ASP A 145 -0.96 14.45 12.63
C ASP A 145 -1.00 13.22 11.73
N VAL A 146 -2.07 12.44 11.89
CA VAL A 146 -2.31 11.17 11.19
C VAL A 146 -3.67 11.20 10.47
N PHE A 147 -3.77 10.57 9.31
CA PHE A 147 -5.02 10.41 8.57
C PHE A 147 -5.09 9.04 7.88
N VAL A 148 -6.29 8.45 7.81
CA VAL A 148 -6.52 7.11 7.26
C VAL A 148 -7.31 7.23 5.95
N PHE A 149 -6.86 6.51 4.92
CA PHE A 149 -7.54 6.37 3.65
C PHE A 149 -8.03 4.92 3.49
N PRO A 150 -9.37 4.68 3.51
CA PRO A 150 -9.91 3.35 3.36
C PRO A 150 -9.53 2.69 2.03
N ILE A 151 -9.29 1.37 2.06
CA ILE A 151 -9.00 0.56 0.88
C ILE A 151 -9.94 0.87 -0.30
N GLY A 152 -9.36 1.05 -1.48
CA GLY A 152 -10.10 1.26 -2.72
C GLY A 152 -10.70 2.66 -2.91
N LEU A 153 -10.75 3.53 -1.89
CA LEU A 153 -11.28 4.88 -2.06
C LEU A 153 -10.27 5.82 -2.72
N ILE A 154 -10.79 6.66 -3.62
CA ILE A 154 -9.99 7.69 -4.29
C ILE A 154 -9.61 8.76 -3.27
N HIS A 155 -8.34 9.09 -3.19
CA HIS A 155 -7.79 10.06 -2.26
C HIS A 155 -6.59 10.81 -2.86
N PHE A 156 -6.15 11.87 -2.17
CA PHE A 156 -5.07 12.75 -2.60
C PHE A 156 -4.37 13.41 -1.40
N GLN A 157 -3.19 13.97 -1.66
CA GLN A 157 -2.48 14.84 -0.72
C GLN A 157 -1.93 16.06 -1.46
N LEU A 158 -2.14 17.25 -0.90
CA LEU A 158 -1.65 18.52 -1.43
C LEU A 158 -0.88 19.25 -0.33
N ASN A 159 0.38 19.61 -0.59
CA ASN A 159 1.10 20.54 0.27
C ASN A 159 0.49 21.94 0.11
N VAL A 160 -0.15 22.47 1.14
CA VAL A 160 -0.73 23.82 1.11
C VAL A 160 0.20 24.87 1.76
N GLY A 161 1.35 24.43 2.26
CA GLY A 161 2.38 25.28 2.82
C GLY A 161 3.27 25.91 1.76
N ASN A 162 4.01 26.94 2.19
CA ASN A 162 5.04 27.61 1.40
C ASN A 162 6.44 26.99 1.59
N THR A 163 6.55 25.94 2.41
CA THR A 163 7.77 25.15 2.62
C THR A 163 7.55 23.72 2.10
N PRO A 164 8.63 22.94 1.89
CA PRO A 164 8.51 21.51 1.67
C PRO A 164 7.74 20.81 2.79
N ALA A 165 7.16 19.66 2.47
CA ALA A 165 6.48 18.78 3.43
C ALA A 165 6.93 17.34 3.21
N VAL A 166 7.00 16.58 4.30
CA VAL A 166 7.40 15.16 4.31
C VAL A 166 6.33 14.37 5.05
N ALA A 167 5.93 13.24 4.50
CA ALA A 167 5.02 12.31 5.14
C ALA A 167 5.47 10.86 4.95
N ILE A 168 4.96 9.97 5.81
CA ILE A 168 5.16 8.53 5.67
C ILE A 168 3.78 7.88 5.67
N ALA A 169 3.52 7.10 4.64
CA ALA A 169 2.37 6.20 4.56
C ALA A 169 2.78 4.77 4.92
N ALA A 170 1.94 4.08 5.69
CA ALA A 170 1.98 2.64 5.88
C ALA A 170 0.71 2.04 5.26
N LEU A 171 0.84 0.91 4.57
CA LEU A 171 -0.27 0.28 3.85
C LEU A 171 -0.47 -1.16 4.29
N SER A 172 -1.74 -1.59 4.35
CA SER A 172 -2.15 -2.92 4.81
C SER A 172 -2.04 -4.01 3.71
N SER A 173 -0.99 -3.97 2.90
CA SER A 173 -0.64 -5.02 1.93
C SER A 173 0.83 -4.91 1.56
N GLN A 174 1.47 -6.05 1.26
CA GLN A 174 2.82 -6.11 0.69
C GLN A 174 2.89 -5.49 -0.71
N ASN A 175 1.76 -5.46 -1.42
CA ASN A 175 1.60 -4.88 -2.75
C ASN A 175 0.21 -4.20 -2.88
N PRO A 176 0.05 -2.99 -2.33
CA PRO A 176 -1.24 -2.28 -2.34
C PRO A 176 -1.71 -1.92 -3.75
N GLY A 177 -0.75 -1.79 -4.70
CA GLY A 177 -0.99 -1.26 -6.04
C GLY A 177 -1.33 0.22 -6.03
N VAL A 178 -1.24 0.90 -7.16
CA VAL A 178 -1.66 2.30 -7.28
C VAL A 178 -2.32 2.53 -8.63
N ILE A 179 -3.44 3.25 -8.62
CA ILE A 179 -4.14 3.69 -9.82
C ILE A 179 -4.26 5.21 -9.74
N SER A 180 -3.43 5.93 -10.50
CA SER A 180 -3.56 7.38 -10.64
C SER A 180 -4.73 7.69 -11.57
N ILE A 181 -5.75 8.38 -11.06
CA ILE A 181 -7.04 8.52 -11.74
C ILE A 181 -6.90 9.27 -13.07
N ALA A 182 -6.14 10.36 -13.10
CA ALA A 182 -5.92 11.11 -14.33
C ALA A 182 -5.25 10.24 -15.42
N ASN A 183 -4.22 9.47 -15.06
CA ASN A 183 -3.48 8.64 -16.02
C ASN A 183 -4.38 7.57 -16.64
N VAL A 184 -5.21 6.89 -15.83
CA VAL A 184 -6.09 5.84 -16.37
C VAL A 184 -7.30 6.37 -17.15
N VAL A 185 -7.72 7.61 -16.88
CA VAL A 185 -8.82 8.25 -17.61
C VAL A 185 -8.34 8.88 -18.92
N PHE A 186 -7.16 9.49 -18.94
CA PHE A 186 -6.72 10.33 -20.06
C PHE A 186 -5.51 9.80 -20.87
N GLY A 187 -4.77 8.80 -20.36
CA GLY A 187 -3.53 8.30 -20.95
C GLY A 187 -2.31 9.18 -20.70
#